data_AF-A0A8J8B560-F1
#
_entry.id   AF-A0A8J8B560-F1
#
_cell.length_a   1.000
_cell.length_b   1.000
_cell.length_c   1.000
_cell.angle_alpha   90.00
_cell.angle_beta   90.00
_cell.angle_gamma   90.00
#
_symmetry.space_group_name_H-M   'P 1'
#
loop_
_entity.id
_entity.type
_entity.pdbx_description
1 polymer ?
#
loop_
_entity_poly.entity_id
_entity_poly.type
_entity_poly.pdbx_seq_one_letter_code
_entity_poly.pdbx_strand_id
1 'polypeptide(L)'
;MSRDFFRDPDNYDFFSHAFDLTGDHLSREERSKLIGTISELWEEHPYSKEISLTLASLYESVGEYDVADETLTEDYFFCDTSLCMIRQALINRSSGYQADDILADIIGRQDDPQAMRRIYAFLGYTLLNDHKKAKELWMCLLEETSPHPPSGTEDILIAPFDYSVLTDLAFREQIEGIRYLIREGITENLMVEIVSFADAIPSYLRNLLRLVIFFTEEGDDVDITDPLTVLAAAGYGSADIIEGFLGGAGGGADTMLVDHIRARQQEAVDIGEESRALIHLFNWAVDPRTEEDGVGEAAEKLILSSNSVVVEMAEWILAPVPEERLRDFPPGLQPDSFTRRIETLFDSDFERESPSPDLMESQFHSQKQERERTPDTIMALTPEEVVKIDDGDLFFSYLRDHIEDGNHLDMVVRFIGLALDLHRMDEVLELKEVFHQHASVQAMVIIEAYLSVLERRYKHAHEEIERGGMDPDEAALFMARIYLATDTPKKAVEICEKLVRKREVGLHAYPILIRAYREAGSEKKAQKSENALKRLR
;
A
#
# COMPACT_ATOMS: atom_id res chain seq x y z
N MET A 1 -10.95 21.15 -22.45
CA MET A 1 -9.80 21.60 -21.64
C MET A 1 -9.32 20.31 -21.02
N SER A 2 -8.09 19.89 -21.32
CA SER A 2 -7.56 18.63 -20.79
C SER A 2 -7.66 18.62 -19.27
N ARG A 3 -8.21 17.55 -18.71
CA ARG A 3 -8.12 17.29 -17.27
C ARG A 3 -6.68 16.92 -16.97
N ASP A 4 -6.10 17.61 -16.01
CA ASP A 4 -4.78 17.30 -15.47
C ASP A 4 -4.94 16.07 -14.57
N PHE A 5 -4.19 15.00 -14.87
CA PHE A 5 -4.27 13.72 -14.14
C PHE A 5 -4.06 13.92 -12.64
N PHE A 6 -3.16 14.82 -12.25
CA PHE A 6 -2.84 15.10 -10.86
C PHE A 6 -3.80 16.09 -10.20
N ARG A 7 -4.95 16.39 -10.82
CA ARG A 7 -6.08 17.10 -10.18
C ARG A 7 -7.13 16.17 -9.59
N ASP A 8 -6.97 14.86 -9.76
CA ASP A 8 -7.84 13.88 -9.11
C ASP A 8 -7.16 13.36 -7.82
N PRO A 9 -7.77 13.55 -6.64
CA PRO A 9 -7.19 13.09 -5.37
C PRO A 9 -7.01 11.57 -5.32
N ASP A 10 -7.86 10.79 -6.01
CA ASP A 10 -7.82 9.32 -5.95
C ASP A 10 -6.55 8.75 -6.63
N ASN A 11 -5.95 9.53 -7.53
CA ASN A 11 -4.70 9.13 -8.19
C ASN A 11 -3.50 9.06 -7.21
N TYR A 12 -3.56 9.75 -6.06
CA TYR A 12 -2.47 9.81 -5.10
C TYR A 12 -2.33 8.56 -4.24
N ASP A 13 -3.41 7.80 -4.06
CA ASP A 13 -3.37 6.49 -3.39
C ASP A 13 -2.36 5.54 -4.05
N PHE A 14 -2.13 5.72 -5.35
CA PHE A 14 -1.20 4.91 -6.12
C PHE A 14 0.11 5.65 -6.41
N PHE A 15 0.04 6.90 -6.86
CA PHE A 15 1.20 7.65 -7.36
C PHE A 15 2.08 8.26 -6.27
N SER A 16 1.59 8.44 -5.04
CA SER A 16 2.33 9.14 -3.99
C SER A 16 3.74 8.57 -3.75
N HIS A 17 3.88 7.24 -3.74
CA HIS A 17 5.16 6.57 -3.56
C HIS A 17 6.12 6.70 -4.76
N ALA A 18 5.62 6.98 -5.97
CA ALA A 18 6.46 7.17 -7.14
C ALA A 18 7.34 8.41 -7.01
N PHE A 19 6.83 9.47 -6.37
CA PHE A 19 7.58 10.70 -6.15
C PHE A 19 8.83 10.50 -5.29
N ASP A 20 8.77 9.57 -4.33
CA ASP A 20 9.92 9.17 -3.50
C ASP A 20 11.02 8.47 -4.32
N LEU A 21 10.69 7.92 -5.49
CA LEU A 21 11.61 7.21 -6.38
C LEU A 21 12.20 8.08 -7.49
N THR A 22 11.67 9.27 -7.74
CA THR A 22 12.05 10.10 -8.91
C THR A 22 13.49 10.61 -8.88
N GLY A 23 14.04 10.85 -7.68
CA GLY A 23 15.37 11.44 -7.52
C GLY A 23 15.54 12.73 -8.33
N ASP A 24 16.66 12.85 -9.04
CA ASP A 24 17.00 14.01 -9.88
C ASP A 24 16.53 13.91 -11.34
N HIS A 25 15.65 12.95 -11.65
CA HIS A 25 15.20 12.70 -13.02
C HIS A 25 13.99 13.52 -13.45
N LEU A 26 13.39 14.30 -12.53
CA LEU A 26 12.47 15.39 -12.88
C LEU A 26 13.26 16.69 -13.03
N SER A 27 13.10 17.37 -14.16
CA SER A 27 13.64 18.70 -14.37
C SER A 27 13.02 19.71 -13.39
N ARG A 28 13.71 20.83 -13.20
CA ARG A 28 13.21 21.91 -12.33
C ARG A 28 11.86 22.45 -12.81
N GLU A 29 11.65 22.52 -14.12
CA GLU A 29 10.41 23.01 -14.72
C GLU A 29 9.26 22.03 -14.45
N GLU A 30 9.48 20.73 -14.64
CA GLU A 30 8.50 19.67 -14.32
C GLU A 30 8.15 19.66 -12.83
N ARG A 31 9.15 19.72 -11.94
CA ARG A 31 8.92 19.81 -10.49
C ARG A 31 8.07 21.03 -10.13
N SER A 32 8.38 22.19 -10.71
CA SER A 32 7.64 23.43 -10.43
C SER A 32 6.20 23.36 -10.94
N LYS A 33 5.97 22.75 -12.12
CA LYS A 33 4.64 22.52 -12.68
C LYS A 33 3.82 21.60 -11.75
N LEU A 34 4.39 20.46 -11.38
CA LEU A 34 3.75 19.50 -10.49
C LEU A 34 3.45 20.13 -9.13
N ILE A 35 4.40 20.81 -8.49
CA ILE A 35 4.16 21.54 -7.23
C ILE A 35 2.96 22.50 -7.37
N GLY A 36 2.89 23.27 -8.47
CA GLY A 36 1.76 24.15 -8.75
C GLY A 36 0.43 23.41 -8.79
N THR A 37 0.30 22.38 -9.63
CA THR A 37 -0.93 21.57 -9.74
C THR A 37 -1.35 20.95 -8.40
N ILE A 38 -0.40 20.34 -7.69
CA ILE A 38 -0.66 19.54 -6.49
C ILE A 38 -0.95 20.44 -5.28
N SER A 39 -0.28 21.59 -5.18
CA SER A 39 -0.56 22.57 -4.12
C SER A 39 -1.98 23.13 -4.21
N GLU A 40 -2.46 23.43 -5.43
CA GLU A 40 -3.84 23.87 -5.63
C GLU A 40 -4.85 22.77 -5.26
N LEU A 41 -4.55 21.50 -5.57
CA LEU A 41 -5.40 20.38 -5.14
C LEU A 41 -5.38 20.18 -3.61
N TRP A 42 -4.21 20.35 -2.99
CA TRP A 42 -4.06 20.26 -1.54
C TRP A 42 -4.86 21.34 -0.79
N GLU A 43 -4.95 22.56 -1.33
CA GLU A 43 -5.84 23.60 -0.79
C GLU A 43 -7.33 23.19 -0.82
N GLU A 44 -7.74 22.39 -1.80
CA GLU A 44 -9.10 21.85 -1.93
C GLU A 44 -9.33 20.60 -1.05
N HIS A 45 -8.27 19.81 -0.81
CA HIS A 45 -8.29 18.56 -0.05
C HIS A 45 -7.19 18.51 1.04
N PRO A 46 -7.22 19.39 2.05
CA PRO A 46 -6.11 19.59 3.00
C PRO A 46 -5.88 18.43 3.99
N TYR A 47 -6.77 17.43 4.00
CA TYR A 47 -6.69 16.26 4.89
C TYR A 47 -6.35 14.96 4.15
N SER A 48 -5.92 15.06 2.89
CA SER A 48 -5.39 13.90 2.18
C SER A 48 -3.94 13.68 2.57
N LYS A 49 -3.68 12.58 3.28
CA LYS A 49 -2.34 12.13 3.67
C LYS A 49 -1.46 11.94 2.43
N GLU A 50 -1.97 11.30 1.39
CA GLU A 50 -1.23 10.91 0.20
C GLU A 50 -0.78 12.14 -0.60
N ILE A 51 -1.64 13.15 -0.71
CA ILE A 51 -1.30 14.45 -1.31
C ILE A 51 -0.25 15.17 -0.46
N SER A 52 -0.44 15.23 0.87
CA SER A 52 0.49 15.90 1.78
C SER A 52 1.89 15.27 1.73
N LEU A 53 1.96 13.93 1.72
CA LEU A 53 3.20 13.18 1.56
C LEU A 53 3.91 13.46 0.24
N THR A 54 3.15 13.51 -0.84
CA THR A 54 3.65 13.79 -2.20
C THR A 54 4.23 15.20 -2.29
N LEU A 55 3.46 16.18 -1.80
CA LEU A 55 3.82 17.58 -1.86
C LEU A 55 5.06 17.88 -1.00
N ALA A 56 5.15 17.27 0.19
CA ALA A 56 6.34 17.36 1.04
C ALA A 56 7.60 16.82 0.33
N SER A 57 7.52 15.64 -0.30
CA SER A 57 8.63 15.07 -1.06
C SER A 57 9.04 15.96 -2.24
N LEU A 58 8.08 16.57 -2.94
CA LEU A 58 8.37 17.51 -4.03
C LEU A 58 9.03 18.80 -3.54
N TYR A 59 8.52 19.43 -2.48
CA TYR A 59 9.13 20.64 -1.91
C TYR A 59 10.54 20.40 -1.39
N GLU A 60 10.78 19.28 -0.73
CA GLU A 60 12.13 18.89 -0.31
C GLU A 60 13.06 18.72 -1.50
N SER A 61 12.59 18.11 -2.60
CA SER A 61 13.41 17.90 -3.80
C SER A 61 13.87 19.20 -4.46
N VAL A 62 13.16 20.32 -4.24
CA VAL A 62 13.55 21.65 -4.73
C VAL A 62 14.25 22.50 -3.67
N GLY A 63 14.44 21.97 -2.46
CA GLY A 63 15.13 22.62 -1.35
C GLY A 63 14.26 23.57 -0.52
N GLU A 64 12.94 23.53 -0.69
CA GLU A 64 11.96 24.34 0.07
C GLU A 64 11.56 23.57 1.35
N TYR A 65 12.53 23.33 2.23
CA TYR A 65 12.35 22.46 3.40
C TYR A 65 11.34 22.97 4.42
N ASP A 66 11.27 24.28 4.63
CA ASP A 66 10.31 24.88 5.59
C ASP A 66 8.87 24.63 5.12
N VAL A 67 8.62 24.77 3.81
CA VAL A 67 7.30 24.50 3.21
C VAL A 67 6.99 23.00 3.20
N ALA A 68 7.99 22.15 2.97
CA ALA A 68 7.83 20.70 3.05
C ALA A 68 7.41 20.26 4.48
N ASP A 69 8.00 20.84 5.53
CA ASP A 69 7.60 20.57 6.91
C ASP A 69 6.19 21.09 7.20
N GLU A 70 5.87 22.32 6.78
CA GLU A 70 4.53 22.91 6.93
C GLU A 70 3.44 22.00 6.34
N THR A 71 3.63 21.49 5.12
CA THR A 71 2.66 20.59 4.46
C THR A 71 2.37 19.30 5.25
N LEU A 72 3.31 18.82 6.05
CA LEU A 72 3.13 17.64 6.90
C LEU A 72 2.44 17.96 8.24
N THR A 73 2.58 19.19 8.71
CA THR A 73 2.06 19.63 10.02
C THR A 73 0.63 20.18 9.98
N GLU A 74 0.17 20.65 8.81
CA GLU A 74 -1.16 21.24 8.67
C GLU A 74 -2.29 20.19 8.63
N ASP A 75 -1.98 18.93 8.31
CA ASP A 75 -2.92 17.82 8.44
C ASP A 75 -3.01 17.36 9.90
N TYR A 76 -4.07 17.80 10.57
CA TYR A 76 -4.34 17.52 11.99
C TYR A 76 -4.47 16.02 12.32
N PHE A 77 -4.87 15.17 11.38
CA PHE A 77 -5.04 13.73 11.62
C PHE A 77 -3.75 12.94 11.34
N PHE A 78 -2.93 13.44 10.42
CA PHE A 78 -1.70 12.79 9.99
C PHE A 78 -0.46 13.21 10.79
N CYS A 79 -0.41 14.43 11.32
CA CYS A 79 0.79 15.04 11.93
C CYS A 79 1.42 14.22 13.07
N ASP A 80 0.61 13.48 13.84
CA ASP A 80 1.07 12.71 15.01
C ASP A 80 1.44 11.25 14.69
N THR A 81 1.32 10.84 13.43
CA THR A 81 1.66 9.48 13.00
C THR A 81 3.17 9.26 12.96
N SER A 82 3.63 8.04 13.26
CA SER A 82 5.07 7.73 13.21
C SER A 82 5.69 7.97 11.82
N LEU A 83 4.89 7.80 10.75
CA LEU A 83 5.32 8.08 9.38
C LEU A 83 5.55 9.59 9.17
N CYS A 84 4.57 10.43 9.53
CA CYS A 84 4.71 11.88 9.42
C CYS A 84 5.91 12.39 10.22
N MET A 85 6.03 11.95 11.48
CA MET A 85 7.13 12.33 12.36
C MET A 85 8.51 11.92 11.81
N ILE A 86 8.62 10.74 11.18
CA ILE A 86 9.88 10.32 10.55
C ILE A 86 10.19 11.18 9.31
N ARG A 87 9.19 11.52 8.50
CA ARG A 87 9.40 12.40 7.33
C ARG A 87 9.78 13.82 7.75
N GLN A 88 9.13 14.38 8.76
CA GLN A 88 9.53 15.66 9.37
C GLN A 88 10.96 15.60 9.88
N ALA A 89 11.35 14.53 10.58
CA ALA A 89 12.71 14.37 11.07
C ALA A 89 13.74 14.27 9.94
N LEU A 90 13.40 13.62 8.82
CA LEU A 90 14.23 13.57 7.62
C LEU A 90 14.38 14.96 6.98
N ILE A 91 13.28 15.69 6.78
CA ILE A 91 13.28 17.05 6.21
C ILE A 91 14.10 18.00 7.09
N ASN A 92 13.89 17.97 8.41
CA ASN A 92 14.63 18.77 9.37
C ASN A 92 16.13 18.47 9.33
N ARG A 93 16.51 17.21 9.16
CA ARG A 93 17.91 16.83 8.99
C ARG A 93 18.49 17.36 7.68
N SER A 94 17.73 17.27 6.58
CA SER A 94 18.12 17.80 5.27
C SER A 94 18.33 19.32 5.28
N SER A 95 17.52 20.05 6.04
CA SER A 95 17.64 21.52 6.23
C SER A 95 18.69 21.93 7.28
N GLY A 96 19.23 20.98 8.04
CA GLY A 96 20.24 21.22 9.07
C GLY A 96 19.68 21.62 10.44
N TYR A 97 18.37 21.49 10.66
CA TYR A 97 17.73 21.63 11.96
C TYR A 97 17.81 20.34 12.79
N GLN A 98 17.71 20.48 14.12
CA GLN A 98 17.66 19.34 15.03
C GLN A 98 16.24 18.81 15.12
N ALA A 99 16.08 17.48 15.00
CA ALA A 99 14.79 16.79 15.12
C ALA A 99 14.68 16.01 16.44
N ASP A 100 15.50 16.34 17.44
CA ASP A 100 15.71 15.53 18.64
C ASP A 100 14.41 15.27 19.42
N ASP A 101 13.52 16.26 19.51
CA ASP A 101 12.24 16.13 20.23
C ASP A 101 11.27 15.17 19.51
N ILE A 102 11.11 15.33 18.18
CA ILE A 102 10.27 14.45 17.35
C ILE A 102 10.82 13.02 17.37
N LEU A 103 12.14 12.87 17.26
CA LEU A 103 12.81 11.58 17.30
C LEU A 103 12.70 10.91 18.68
N ALA A 104 12.74 11.68 19.78
CA ALA A 104 12.53 11.15 21.12
C ALA A 104 11.14 10.53 21.28
N ASP A 105 10.11 11.15 20.71
CA ASP A 105 8.74 10.62 20.75
C ASP A 105 8.58 9.33 19.93
N ILE A 106 9.22 9.25 18.76
CA ILE A 106 9.23 8.03 17.94
C ILE A 106 9.96 6.90 18.65
N ILE A 107 11.14 7.18 19.20
CA ILE A 107 11.97 6.20 19.92
C ILE A 107 11.32 5.73 21.22
N GLY A 108 10.51 6.58 21.86
CA GLY A 108 9.67 6.20 23.01
C GLY A 108 8.75 5.01 22.71
N ARG A 109 8.50 4.70 21.44
CA ARG A 109 7.66 3.58 20.95
C ARG A 109 8.45 2.30 20.64
N GLN A 110 9.73 2.20 21.02
CA GLN A 110 10.58 1.03 20.73
C GLN A 110 10.10 -0.29 21.35
N ASP A 111 9.32 -0.24 22.44
CA ASP A 111 8.76 -1.40 23.14
C ASP A 111 7.28 -1.63 22.75
N ASP A 112 6.79 -0.95 21.72
CA ASP A 112 5.39 -1.08 21.28
C ASP A 112 5.13 -2.48 20.70
N PRO A 113 4.04 -3.17 21.08
CA PRO A 113 3.70 -4.48 20.54
C PRO A 113 3.57 -4.51 19.00
N GLN A 114 3.26 -3.37 18.37
CA GLN A 114 3.15 -3.26 16.91
C GLN A 114 4.53 -3.18 16.25
N ALA A 115 4.83 -4.13 15.35
CA ALA A 115 6.10 -4.18 14.63
C ALA A 115 6.41 -2.88 13.87
N MET A 116 5.44 -2.30 13.16
CA MET A 116 5.60 -1.05 12.41
C MET A 116 6.10 0.12 13.27
N ARG A 117 5.58 0.30 14.48
CA ARG A 117 6.02 1.37 15.38
C ARG A 117 7.46 1.19 15.84
N ARG A 118 7.89 -0.07 16.01
CA ARG A 118 9.28 -0.42 16.33
C ARG A 118 10.22 -0.28 15.15
N ILE A 119 9.74 -0.54 13.92
CA ILE A 119 10.49 -0.24 12.70
C ILE A 119 10.71 1.28 12.57
N TYR A 120 9.69 2.11 12.84
CA TYR A 120 9.87 3.57 12.91
C TYR A 120 10.80 4.00 14.06
N ALA A 121 10.76 3.34 15.22
CA ALA A 121 11.72 3.58 16.30
C ALA A 121 13.16 3.22 15.90
N PHE A 122 13.35 2.15 15.12
CA PHE A 122 14.63 1.82 14.51
C PHE A 122 15.11 2.97 13.62
N LEU A 123 14.28 3.46 12.70
CA LEU A 123 14.59 4.64 11.89
C LEU A 123 14.88 5.89 12.76
N GLY A 124 14.14 6.08 13.84
CA GLY A 124 14.42 7.16 14.79
C GLY A 124 15.83 7.09 15.37
N TYR A 125 16.26 5.90 15.78
CA TYR A 125 17.63 5.67 16.25
C TYR A 125 18.69 5.86 15.16
N THR A 126 18.40 5.51 13.90
CA THR A 126 19.31 5.75 12.78
C THR A 126 19.51 7.25 12.53
N LEU A 127 18.47 8.06 12.72
CA LEU A 127 18.50 9.51 12.55
C LEU A 127 19.23 10.23 13.70
N LEU A 128 19.06 9.76 14.94
CA LEU A 128 19.84 10.25 16.09
C LEU A 128 21.31 9.79 16.09
N ASN A 129 21.69 8.89 15.19
CA ASN A 129 23.00 8.23 15.17
C ASN A 129 23.31 7.46 16.48
N ASP A 130 22.29 6.90 17.14
CA ASP A 130 22.50 5.95 18.24
C ASP A 130 22.68 4.53 17.67
N HIS A 131 23.88 4.28 17.14
CA HIS A 131 24.19 3.05 16.42
C HIS A 131 24.00 1.79 17.25
N LYS A 132 24.26 1.89 18.56
CA LYS A 132 24.12 0.76 19.47
C LYS A 132 22.66 0.37 19.60
N LYS A 133 21.78 1.35 19.85
CA LYS A 133 20.34 1.09 19.98
C LYS A 133 19.68 0.70 18.67
N ALA A 134 20.04 1.34 17.56
CA ALA A 134 19.58 0.93 16.24
C ALA A 134 19.96 -0.53 15.93
N LYS A 135 21.20 -0.95 16.20
CA LYS A 135 21.62 -2.34 15.97
C LYS A 135 20.92 -3.33 16.92
N GLU A 136 20.77 -2.99 18.21
CA GLU A 136 20.02 -3.83 19.16
C GLU A 136 18.58 -4.06 18.68
N LEU A 137 17.89 -2.99 18.28
CA LEU A 137 16.50 -3.07 17.81
C LEU A 137 16.37 -3.80 16.47
N TRP A 138 17.31 -3.57 15.54
CA TRP A 138 17.37 -4.30 14.27
C TRP A 138 17.42 -5.82 14.48
N MET A 139 18.30 -6.29 15.37
CA MET A 139 18.41 -7.73 15.65
C MET A 139 17.13 -8.28 16.27
N CYS A 140 16.46 -7.52 17.14
CA CYS A 140 15.17 -7.94 17.70
C CYS A 140 14.08 -8.02 16.62
N LEU A 141 14.00 -7.05 15.71
CA LEU A 141 13.05 -7.07 14.60
C LEU A 141 13.28 -8.28 13.69
N LEU A 142 14.54 -8.60 13.39
CA LEU A 142 14.89 -9.78 12.59
C LEU A 142 14.43 -11.10 13.22
N GLU A 143 14.64 -11.27 14.53
CA GLU A 143 14.22 -12.49 15.25
C GLU A 143 12.70 -12.69 15.22
N GLU A 144 11.93 -11.60 15.10
CA GLU A 144 10.47 -11.62 15.10
C GLU A 144 9.88 -11.77 13.69
N THR A 145 10.42 -11.05 12.71
CA THR A 145 9.97 -11.12 11.31
C THR A 145 10.27 -12.48 10.70
N SER A 146 11.44 -13.05 11.00
CA SER A 146 11.85 -14.34 10.44
C SER A 146 12.31 -15.33 11.52
N PRO A 147 11.36 -16.01 12.20
CA PRO A 147 11.70 -17.08 13.14
C PRO A 147 12.40 -18.27 12.45
N HIS A 148 12.29 -18.36 11.12
CA HIS A 148 13.02 -19.31 10.28
C HIS A 148 13.74 -18.53 9.17
N PRO A 149 15.00 -18.08 9.40
CA PRO A 149 15.75 -17.34 8.40
C PRO A 149 15.89 -18.15 7.09
N PRO A 150 16.07 -17.48 5.94
CA PRO A 150 16.15 -18.16 4.66
C PRO A 150 17.29 -19.19 4.67
N SER A 151 17.01 -20.39 4.16
CA SER A 151 17.97 -21.51 4.18
C SER A 151 19.08 -21.36 3.15
N GLY A 152 18.92 -20.44 2.20
CA GLY A 152 19.92 -20.04 1.22
C GLY A 152 19.39 -18.99 0.23
N THR A 153 20.23 -18.69 -0.76
CA THR A 153 19.94 -17.73 -1.84
C THR A 153 18.64 -18.04 -2.60
N GLU A 154 18.31 -19.33 -2.79
CA GLU A 154 17.09 -19.74 -3.50
C GLU A 154 15.81 -19.30 -2.76
N ASP A 155 15.76 -19.42 -1.43
CA ASP A 155 14.60 -19.00 -0.64
C ASP A 155 14.38 -17.48 -0.74
N ILE A 156 15.47 -16.71 -0.72
CA ILE A 156 15.43 -15.25 -0.85
C ILE A 156 14.87 -14.85 -2.21
N LEU A 157 15.25 -15.56 -3.29
CA LEU A 157 14.77 -15.27 -4.64
C LEU A 157 13.31 -15.69 -4.87
N ILE A 158 12.80 -16.66 -4.11
CA ILE A 158 11.42 -17.14 -4.25
C ILE A 158 10.43 -16.22 -3.52
N ALA A 159 10.77 -15.80 -2.30
CA ALA A 159 9.87 -15.02 -1.46
C ALA A 159 10.64 -13.99 -0.60
N PRO A 160 11.27 -12.97 -1.21
CA PRO A 160 12.09 -12.02 -0.46
C PRO A 160 11.27 -11.22 0.58
N PHE A 161 10.00 -10.96 0.28
CA PHE A 161 9.07 -10.23 1.15
C PHE A 161 8.81 -10.94 2.49
N ASP A 162 8.79 -12.27 2.50
CA ASP A 162 8.57 -13.08 3.72
C ASP A 162 9.70 -12.93 4.75
N TYR A 163 10.87 -12.47 4.28
CA TYR A 163 12.08 -12.32 5.08
C TYR A 163 12.45 -10.86 5.31
N SER A 164 11.76 -9.92 4.66
CA SER A 164 12.06 -8.49 4.68
C SER A 164 11.43 -7.83 5.92
N VAL A 165 12.22 -7.03 6.64
CA VAL A 165 11.72 -6.22 7.76
C VAL A 165 11.12 -4.91 7.27
N LEU A 166 11.63 -4.37 6.16
CA LEU A 166 11.28 -3.03 5.69
C LEU A 166 10.17 -3.03 4.65
N THR A 167 9.75 -4.19 4.11
CA THR A 167 8.83 -4.26 2.95
C THR A 167 7.50 -3.53 3.14
N ASP A 168 6.99 -3.42 4.37
CA ASP A 168 5.71 -2.77 4.66
C ASP A 168 5.83 -1.24 4.81
N LEU A 169 7.04 -0.68 4.75
CA LEU A 169 7.26 0.76 4.75
C LEU A 169 7.06 1.35 3.36
N ALA A 170 6.77 2.65 3.29
CA ALA A 170 6.87 3.38 2.04
C ALA A 170 8.34 3.44 1.55
N PHE A 171 8.55 3.56 0.23
CA PHE A 171 9.87 3.42 -0.39
C PHE A 171 10.92 4.35 0.21
N ARG A 172 10.55 5.59 0.52
CA ARG A 172 11.45 6.56 1.15
C ARG A 172 12.04 6.03 2.46
N GLU A 173 11.21 5.48 3.32
CA GLU A 173 11.61 4.93 4.61
C GLU A 173 12.39 3.61 4.45
N GLN A 174 12.04 2.77 3.46
CA GLN A 174 12.84 1.60 3.09
C GLN A 174 14.26 2.01 2.67
N ILE A 175 14.36 3.03 1.80
CA ILE A 175 15.62 3.54 1.28
C ILE A 175 16.52 4.00 2.42
N GLU A 176 15.99 4.73 3.39
CA GLU A 176 16.79 5.19 4.52
C GLU A 176 17.18 4.07 5.49
N GLY A 177 16.30 3.07 5.68
CA GLY A 177 16.66 1.86 6.41
C GLY A 177 17.84 1.13 5.76
N ILE A 178 17.77 0.86 4.45
CA ILE A 178 18.82 0.16 3.71
C ILE A 178 20.12 0.96 3.68
N ARG A 179 20.05 2.28 3.43
CA ARG A 179 21.24 3.17 3.46
C ARG A 179 21.93 3.16 4.82
N TYR A 180 21.15 3.13 5.89
CA TYR A 180 21.72 3.01 7.23
C TYR A 180 22.47 1.69 7.42
N LEU A 181 21.85 0.55 7.07
CA LEU A 181 22.48 -0.76 7.19
C LEU A 181 23.81 -0.81 6.43
N ILE A 182 23.84 -0.28 5.21
CA ILE A 182 25.05 -0.14 4.38
C ILE A 182 26.10 0.72 5.08
N ARG A 183 25.73 1.94 5.52
CA ARG A 183 26.65 2.91 6.12
C ARG A 183 27.32 2.36 7.38
N GLU A 184 26.56 1.65 8.20
CA GLU A 184 27.05 1.08 9.46
C GLU A 184 27.65 -0.33 9.32
N GLY A 185 27.65 -0.88 8.10
CA GLY A 185 28.19 -2.22 7.83
C GLY A 185 27.41 -3.33 8.54
N ILE A 186 26.10 -3.17 8.71
CA ILE A 186 25.20 -4.20 9.22
C ILE A 186 24.83 -5.10 8.05
N THR A 187 25.32 -6.34 8.09
CA THR A 187 25.15 -7.31 6.99
C THR A 187 24.00 -8.27 7.22
N GLU A 188 23.54 -8.36 8.47
CA GLU A 188 22.43 -9.20 8.90
C GLU A 188 21.15 -8.76 8.16
N ASN A 189 20.63 -9.64 7.29
CA ASN A 189 19.47 -9.45 6.40
C ASN A 189 19.59 -8.39 5.29
N LEU A 190 20.71 -7.67 5.17
CA LEU A 190 20.87 -6.58 4.20
C LEU A 190 20.50 -6.97 2.76
N MET A 191 20.96 -8.13 2.29
CA MET A 191 20.67 -8.57 0.92
C MET A 191 19.19 -8.91 0.70
N VAL A 192 18.49 -9.37 1.74
CA VAL A 192 17.05 -9.63 1.66
C VAL A 192 16.30 -8.33 1.46
N GLU A 193 16.64 -7.28 2.22
CA GLU A 193 16.02 -5.96 2.07
C GLU A 193 16.26 -5.38 0.67
N ILE A 194 17.49 -5.51 0.13
CA ILE A 194 17.81 -5.02 -1.22
C ILE A 194 17.05 -5.81 -2.30
N VAL A 195 16.96 -7.14 -2.20
CA VAL A 195 16.21 -7.96 -3.16
C VAL A 195 14.72 -7.65 -3.07
N SER A 196 14.16 -7.57 -1.87
CA SER A 196 12.76 -7.21 -1.63
C SER A 196 12.41 -5.85 -2.23
N PHE A 197 13.24 -4.84 -2.00
CA PHE A 197 13.09 -3.52 -2.61
C PHE A 197 13.15 -3.58 -4.14
N ALA A 198 14.15 -4.25 -4.70
CA ALA A 198 14.33 -4.36 -6.15
C ALA A 198 13.19 -5.13 -6.83
N ASP A 199 12.64 -6.16 -6.18
CA ASP A 199 11.53 -6.96 -6.71
C ASP A 199 10.20 -6.19 -6.70
N ALA A 200 9.98 -5.29 -5.73
CA ALA A 200 8.77 -4.48 -5.66
C ALA A 200 8.65 -3.46 -6.82
N ILE A 201 9.78 -2.89 -7.27
CA ILE A 201 9.79 -1.75 -8.19
C ILE A 201 9.14 -2.06 -9.54
N PRO A 202 9.54 -3.10 -10.31
CA PRO A 202 8.97 -3.31 -11.64
C PRO A 202 7.46 -3.55 -11.60
N SER A 203 6.97 -4.30 -10.61
CA SER A 203 5.54 -4.53 -10.42
C SER A 203 4.79 -3.24 -10.10
N TYR A 204 5.34 -2.42 -9.19
CA TYR A 204 4.78 -1.12 -8.85
C TYR A 204 4.69 -0.19 -10.07
N LEU A 205 5.77 -0.03 -10.83
CA LEU A 205 5.80 0.86 -12.00
C LEU A 205 4.87 0.36 -13.14
N ARG A 206 4.77 -0.96 -13.36
CA ARG A 206 3.81 -1.52 -14.32
C ARG A 206 2.37 -1.27 -13.92
N ASN A 207 2.06 -1.35 -12.62
CA ASN A 207 0.72 -1.05 -12.11
C ASN A 207 0.37 0.42 -12.33
N LEU A 208 1.32 1.34 -12.09
CA LEU A 208 1.10 2.76 -12.39
C LEU A 208 0.85 2.99 -13.89
N LEU A 209 1.59 2.33 -14.80
CA LEU A 209 1.31 2.41 -16.25
C LEU A 209 -0.12 1.96 -16.59
N ARG A 210 -0.59 0.85 -16.00
CA ARG A 210 -1.97 0.37 -16.18
C ARG A 210 -3.01 1.38 -15.71
N LEU A 211 -2.75 2.03 -14.57
CA LEU A 211 -3.65 3.06 -14.04
C LEU A 211 -3.72 4.26 -14.97
N VAL A 212 -2.59 4.69 -15.55
CA VAL A 212 -2.61 5.77 -16.55
C VAL A 212 -3.55 5.42 -17.70
N ILE A 213 -3.47 4.21 -18.26
CA ILE A 213 -4.43 3.77 -19.31
C ILE A 213 -5.85 3.87 -18.81
N PHE A 214 -6.14 3.22 -17.69
CA PHE A 214 -7.49 3.07 -17.17
C PHE A 214 -8.19 4.43 -17.01
N PHE A 215 -7.53 5.39 -16.36
CA PHE A 215 -8.08 6.73 -16.16
C PHE A 215 -8.18 7.55 -17.45
N THR A 216 -7.46 7.18 -18.50
CA THR A 216 -7.51 7.86 -19.81
C THR A 216 -8.54 7.28 -20.75
N GLU A 217 -8.94 6.02 -20.57
CA GLU A 217 -10.03 5.40 -21.32
C GLU A 217 -11.41 5.85 -20.80
N GLU A 218 -11.52 6.16 -19.50
CA GLU A 218 -12.77 6.59 -18.88
C GLU A 218 -13.06 8.10 -19.05
N GLY A 219 -12.05 8.90 -19.42
CA GLY A 219 -12.15 10.36 -19.55
C GLY A 219 -11.84 10.89 -20.95
N ASP A 220 -12.83 11.45 -21.63
CA ASP A 220 -12.60 12.25 -22.85
C ASP A 220 -11.79 13.52 -22.47
N ASP A 221 -10.53 13.63 -22.92
CA ASP A 221 -9.54 14.70 -22.68
C ASP A 221 -8.74 14.63 -21.34
N VAL A 222 -7.90 13.59 -21.10
CA VAL A 222 -6.89 13.58 -20.01
C VAL A 222 -5.46 13.71 -20.59
N ASP A 223 -4.63 14.59 -20.03
CA ASP A 223 -3.21 14.71 -20.42
C ASP A 223 -2.38 13.64 -19.68
N ILE A 224 -1.81 12.71 -20.44
CA ILE A 224 -1.00 11.60 -19.92
C ILE A 224 0.47 11.96 -19.72
N THR A 225 0.89 13.15 -20.17
CA THR A 225 2.29 13.52 -20.20
C THR A 225 2.88 13.59 -18.80
N ASP A 226 2.18 14.23 -17.85
CA ASP A 226 2.67 14.38 -16.48
C ASP A 226 2.83 13.06 -15.73
N PRO A 227 1.82 12.14 -15.69
CA PRO A 227 2.00 10.86 -15.00
C PRO A 227 3.05 9.97 -15.67
N LEU A 228 3.17 9.98 -17.01
CA LEU A 228 4.25 9.27 -17.71
C LEU A 228 5.63 9.88 -17.42
N THR A 229 5.72 11.19 -17.21
CA THR A 229 6.97 11.86 -16.83
C THR A 229 7.41 11.45 -15.43
N VAL A 230 6.47 11.37 -14.48
CA VAL A 230 6.74 10.86 -13.13
C VAL A 230 7.16 9.39 -13.17
N LEU A 231 6.48 8.56 -13.96
CA LEU A 231 6.83 7.15 -14.19
C LEU A 231 8.23 6.98 -14.76
N ALA A 232 8.57 7.75 -15.80
CA ALA A 232 9.89 7.76 -16.38
C ALA A 232 10.95 8.12 -15.33
N ALA A 233 10.74 9.21 -14.60
CA ALA A 233 11.66 9.65 -13.56
C ALA A 233 11.82 8.62 -12.44
N ALA A 234 10.72 7.99 -12.00
CA ALA A 234 10.74 6.95 -10.99
C ALA A 234 11.49 5.70 -11.45
N GLY A 235 11.37 5.30 -12.72
CA GLY A 235 12.14 4.19 -13.30
C GLY A 235 13.66 4.42 -13.24
N TYR A 236 14.11 5.58 -13.70
CA TYR A 236 15.54 5.93 -13.65
C TYR A 236 16.05 6.18 -12.23
N GLY A 237 15.28 6.87 -11.38
CA GLY A 237 15.67 7.13 -10.01
C GLY A 237 15.74 5.86 -9.17
N SER A 238 14.82 4.92 -9.38
CA SER A 238 14.89 3.57 -8.79
C SER A 238 16.17 2.84 -9.19
N ALA A 239 16.58 2.96 -10.46
CA ALA A 239 17.81 2.35 -10.93
C ALA A 239 19.06 2.94 -10.26
N ASP A 240 19.12 4.26 -10.08
CA ASP A 240 20.21 4.94 -9.35
C ASP A 240 20.25 4.53 -7.88
N ILE A 241 19.08 4.39 -7.24
CA ILE A 241 18.95 3.93 -5.85
C ILE A 241 19.51 2.51 -5.71
N ILE A 242 19.09 1.58 -6.58
CA ILE A 242 19.58 0.19 -6.58
C ILE A 242 21.08 0.14 -6.85
N GLU A 243 21.60 0.93 -7.80
CA GLU A 243 23.04 1.02 -8.05
C GLU A 243 23.80 1.49 -6.81
N GLY A 244 23.26 2.49 -6.11
CA GLY A 244 23.78 2.98 -4.84
C GLY A 244 23.83 1.89 -3.77
N PHE A 245 22.78 1.07 -3.67
CA PHE A 245 22.74 -0.06 -2.73
C PHE A 245 23.79 -1.12 -3.06
N LEU A 246 23.89 -1.53 -4.32
CA LEU A 246 24.88 -2.51 -4.77
C LEU A 246 26.32 -2.01 -4.59
N GLY A 247 26.56 -0.72 -4.86
CA GLY A 247 27.87 -0.08 -4.65
C GLY A 247 28.27 -0.04 -3.16
N GLY A 248 27.29 0.13 -2.27
CA GLY A 248 27.49 0.20 -0.83
C GLY A 248 27.59 -1.16 -0.11
N ALA A 249 26.85 -2.18 -0.57
CA ALA A 249 26.80 -3.51 0.05
C ALA A 249 28.13 -4.29 -0.03
N GLY A 250 29.06 -3.86 -0.89
CA GLY A 250 30.41 -4.43 -1.01
C GLY A 250 30.46 -5.75 -1.81
N GLY A 251 31.67 -6.19 -2.17
CA GLY A 251 31.92 -7.32 -3.09
C GLY A 251 31.75 -8.73 -2.50
N GLY A 252 31.03 -8.88 -1.38
CA GLY A 252 30.80 -10.17 -0.70
C GLY A 252 29.45 -10.83 -0.99
N ALA A 253 28.58 -10.16 -1.75
CA ALA A 253 27.25 -10.67 -2.08
C ALA A 253 27.30 -11.85 -3.06
N ASP A 254 26.34 -12.77 -2.92
CA ASP A 254 26.15 -13.89 -3.85
C ASP A 254 25.89 -13.35 -5.26
N THR A 255 26.63 -13.85 -6.25
CA THR A 255 26.51 -13.43 -7.65
C THR A 255 25.09 -13.64 -8.20
N MET A 256 24.38 -14.68 -7.75
CA MET A 256 23.00 -14.93 -8.19
C MET A 256 22.05 -13.83 -7.70
N LEU A 257 22.19 -13.37 -6.46
CA LEU A 257 21.38 -12.26 -5.93
C LEU A 257 21.69 -10.97 -6.66
N VAL A 258 22.97 -10.68 -6.90
CA VAL A 258 23.40 -9.46 -7.61
C VAL A 258 22.88 -9.45 -9.05
N ASP A 259 22.98 -10.58 -9.76
CA ASP A 259 22.49 -10.69 -11.13
C ASP A 259 20.97 -10.53 -11.19
N HIS A 260 20.23 -11.09 -10.21
CA HIS A 260 18.78 -10.89 -10.09
C HIS A 260 18.41 -9.43 -9.83
N ILE A 261 19.05 -8.77 -8.85
CA ILE A 261 18.82 -7.35 -8.55
C ILE A 261 19.09 -6.49 -9.79
N ARG A 262 20.17 -6.79 -10.54
CA ARG A 262 20.48 -6.07 -11.80
C ARG A 262 19.45 -6.31 -12.89
N ALA A 263 18.88 -7.50 -12.98
CA ALA A 263 17.78 -7.76 -13.91
C ALA A 263 16.55 -6.91 -13.57
N ARG A 264 16.17 -6.83 -12.28
CA ARG A 264 15.07 -5.96 -11.82
C ARG A 264 15.36 -4.48 -12.03
N GLN A 265 16.61 -4.05 -11.78
CA GLN A 265 17.08 -2.71 -12.07
C GLN A 265 16.92 -2.36 -13.56
N GLN A 266 17.34 -3.25 -14.45
CA GLN A 266 17.19 -3.06 -15.90
C GLN A 266 15.72 -3.00 -16.30
N GLU A 267 14.85 -3.83 -15.73
CA GLU A 267 13.40 -3.75 -15.98
C GLU A 267 12.80 -2.40 -15.58
N ALA A 268 13.24 -1.81 -14.46
CA ALA A 268 12.81 -0.47 -14.07
C ALA A 268 13.26 0.61 -15.08
N VAL A 269 14.49 0.49 -15.61
CA VAL A 269 15.00 1.37 -16.67
C VAL A 269 14.19 1.19 -17.95
N ASP A 270 13.90 -0.05 -18.34
CA ASP A 270 13.13 -0.35 -19.55
C ASP A 270 11.74 0.28 -19.47
N ILE A 271 11.05 0.16 -18.32
CA ILE A 271 9.75 0.81 -18.07
C ILE A 271 9.86 2.34 -18.16
N GLY A 272 10.94 2.93 -17.63
CA GLY A 272 11.17 4.37 -17.71
C GLY A 272 11.41 4.86 -19.15
N GLU A 273 12.17 4.10 -19.93
CA GLU A 273 12.39 4.39 -21.35
C GLU A 273 11.12 4.19 -22.19
N GLU A 274 10.31 3.18 -21.89
CA GLU A 274 8.99 2.95 -22.50
C GLU A 274 8.05 4.14 -22.21
N SER A 275 8.02 4.61 -20.97
CA SER A 275 7.22 5.79 -20.57
C SER A 275 7.63 7.06 -21.33
N ARG A 276 8.94 7.29 -21.52
CA ARG A 276 9.43 8.39 -22.37
C ARG A 276 9.02 8.22 -23.82
N ALA A 277 9.13 7.02 -24.38
CA ALA A 277 8.72 6.75 -25.76
C ALA A 277 7.21 6.99 -25.96
N LEU A 278 6.37 6.66 -24.98
CA LEU A 278 4.94 6.98 -24.99
C LEU A 278 4.68 8.50 -24.99
N ILE A 279 5.41 9.29 -24.19
CA ILE A 279 5.32 10.75 -24.20
C ILE A 279 5.66 11.31 -25.59
N HIS A 280 6.75 10.86 -26.19
CA HIS A 280 7.14 11.26 -27.55
C HIS A 280 6.07 10.92 -28.58
N LEU A 281 5.49 9.71 -28.49
CA LEU A 281 4.42 9.30 -29.39
C LEU A 281 3.15 10.15 -29.21
N PHE A 282 2.79 10.46 -27.96
CA PHE A 282 1.63 11.28 -27.61
C PHE A 282 1.77 12.72 -28.08
N ASN A 283 2.91 13.36 -27.82
CA ASN A 283 3.18 14.74 -28.25
C ASN A 283 3.12 14.86 -29.77
N TRP A 284 3.71 13.89 -30.48
CA TRP A 284 3.55 13.78 -31.93
C TRP A 284 2.07 13.64 -32.27
N ALA A 285 1.32 12.70 -31.71
CA ALA A 285 -0.09 12.49 -32.04
C ALA A 285 -0.95 13.76 -31.87
N VAL A 286 -0.74 14.54 -30.80
CA VAL A 286 -1.53 15.73 -30.43
C VAL A 286 -1.19 16.98 -31.25
N ASP A 287 0.08 17.27 -31.55
CA ASP A 287 0.46 18.42 -32.41
C ASP A 287 1.06 17.96 -33.75
N PRO A 288 0.33 18.12 -34.87
CA PRO A 288 0.81 17.74 -36.21
C PRO A 288 1.93 18.59 -36.81
N ARG A 289 2.32 19.68 -36.16
CA ARG A 289 3.28 20.65 -36.72
C ARG A 289 4.69 20.49 -36.15
N THR A 290 4.86 19.69 -35.10
CA THR A 290 6.15 19.31 -34.56
C THR A 290 6.66 18.09 -35.33
N GLU A 291 7.64 18.30 -36.22
CA GLU A 291 8.52 17.21 -36.64
C GLU A 291 9.34 16.82 -35.39
N GLU A 292 8.84 15.86 -34.61
CA GLU A 292 9.61 15.29 -33.51
C GLU A 292 10.59 14.26 -34.06
N ASP A 293 11.86 14.67 -34.14
CA ASP A 293 12.98 13.76 -34.37
C ASP A 293 12.90 12.59 -33.38
N GLY A 294 12.99 11.35 -33.87
CA GLY A 294 13.01 10.15 -33.04
C GLY A 294 11.66 9.47 -32.81
N VAL A 295 10.53 10.00 -33.31
CA VAL A 295 9.21 9.33 -33.15
C VAL A 295 9.17 7.91 -33.73
N GLY A 296 9.90 7.67 -34.83
CA GLY A 296 10.03 6.33 -35.42
C GLY A 296 10.78 5.35 -34.53
N GLU A 297 11.83 5.81 -33.85
CA GLU A 297 12.59 5.00 -32.87
C GLU A 297 11.75 4.72 -31.63
N ALA A 298 10.97 5.72 -31.17
CA ALA A 298 10.02 5.56 -30.08
C ALA A 298 8.96 4.49 -30.43
N ALA A 299 8.32 4.59 -31.60
CA ALA A 299 7.33 3.60 -32.03
C ALA A 299 7.94 2.19 -32.21
N GLU A 300 9.17 2.08 -32.74
CA GLU A 300 9.88 0.80 -32.84
C GLU A 300 10.16 0.18 -31.47
N LYS A 301 10.57 0.99 -30.49
CA LYS A 301 10.74 0.54 -29.11
C LYS A 301 9.42 0.02 -28.53
N LEU A 302 8.34 0.78 -28.69
CA LEU A 302 7.04 0.46 -28.11
C LEU A 302 6.45 -0.83 -28.68
N ILE A 303 6.53 -1.05 -30.00
CA ILE A 303 5.99 -2.29 -30.59
C ILE A 303 6.80 -3.53 -30.20
N LEU A 304 8.10 -3.35 -29.91
CA LEU A 304 8.98 -4.43 -29.45
C LEU A 304 8.87 -4.69 -27.95
N SER A 305 8.14 -3.85 -27.21
CA SER A 305 7.93 -4.04 -25.78
C SER A 305 7.39 -5.44 -25.47
N SER A 306 7.81 -5.93 -24.31
CA SER A 306 7.28 -7.15 -23.70
C SER A 306 6.11 -6.86 -22.75
N ASN A 307 5.84 -5.57 -22.47
CA ASN A 307 4.75 -5.12 -21.62
C ASN A 307 3.52 -4.82 -22.49
N SER A 308 2.49 -5.66 -22.39
CA SER A 308 1.26 -5.52 -23.18
C SER A 308 0.60 -4.15 -23.00
N VAL A 309 0.65 -3.61 -21.79
CA VAL A 309 0.13 -2.29 -21.39
C VAL A 309 0.77 -1.17 -22.22
N VAL A 310 2.08 -1.24 -22.45
CA VAL A 310 2.81 -0.24 -23.24
C VAL A 310 2.41 -0.30 -24.72
N VAL A 311 2.23 -1.51 -25.25
CA VAL A 311 1.78 -1.72 -26.64
C VAL A 311 0.34 -1.23 -26.81
N GLU A 312 -0.52 -1.46 -25.82
CA GLU A 312 -1.91 -0.99 -25.76
C GLU A 312 -1.99 0.55 -25.70
N MET A 313 -1.19 1.20 -24.85
CA MET A 313 -1.08 2.68 -24.86
C MET A 313 -0.66 3.22 -26.21
N ALA A 314 0.34 2.61 -26.83
CA ALA A 314 0.82 3.07 -28.12
C ALA A 314 -0.24 2.93 -29.22
N GLU A 315 -1.05 1.86 -29.17
CA GLU A 315 -2.21 1.68 -30.05
C GLU A 315 -3.26 2.77 -29.79
N TRP A 316 -3.64 2.99 -28.53
CA TRP A 316 -4.61 4.01 -28.13
C TRP A 316 -4.19 5.42 -28.57
N ILE A 317 -2.91 5.78 -28.41
CA ILE A 317 -2.36 7.08 -28.85
C ILE A 317 -2.48 7.24 -30.37
N LEU A 318 -2.24 6.18 -31.13
CA LEU A 318 -2.21 6.21 -32.60
C LEU A 318 -3.58 6.03 -33.25
N ALA A 319 -4.52 5.35 -32.60
CA ALA A 319 -5.87 5.08 -33.11
C ALA A 319 -6.65 6.33 -33.57
N PRO A 320 -6.62 7.48 -32.86
CA PRO A 320 -7.30 8.69 -33.31
C PRO A 320 -6.54 9.48 -34.39
N VAL A 321 -5.31 9.08 -34.74
CA VAL A 321 -4.47 9.82 -35.70
C VAL A 321 -4.95 9.58 -37.15
N PRO A 322 -5.17 10.63 -37.97
CA PRO A 322 -5.62 10.46 -39.35
C PRO A 322 -4.68 9.61 -40.22
N GLU A 323 -5.26 8.74 -41.06
CA GLU A 323 -4.51 7.84 -41.96
C GLU A 323 -3.47 8.57 -42.82
N GLU A 324 -3.75 9.79 -43.27
CA GLU A 324 -2.81 10.54 -44.11
C GLU A 324 -1.48 10.80 -43.41
N ARG A 325 -1.50 10.96 -42.08
CA ARG A 325 -0.32 11.22 -41.25
C ARG A 325 0.39 9.93 -40.86
N LEU A 326 -0.36 8.85 -40.63
CA LEU A 326 0.20 7.52 -40.37
C LEU A 326 0.96 6.93 -41.56
N ARG A 327 0.80 7.49 -42.78
CA ARG A 327 1.59 7.10 -43.96
C ARG A 327 3.07 7.43 -43.84
N ASP A 328 3.43 8.35 -42.94
CA ASP A 328 4.83 8.67 -42.65
C ASP A 328 5.50 7.60 -41.77
N PHE A 329 4.72 6.73 -41.11
CA PHE A 329 5.23 5.55 -40.41
C PHE A 329 5.47 4.37 -41.36
N PRO A 330 6.54 3.59 -41.16
CA PRO A 330 6.69 2.28 -41.77
C PRO A 330 5.45 1.41 -41.54
N PRO A 331 5.05 0.53 -42.49
CA PRO A 331 3.87 -0.33 -42.32
C PRO A 331 3.88 -1.19 -41.04
N GLY A 332 5.06 -1.55 -40.55
CA GLY A 332 5.23 -2.31 -39.30
C GLY A 332 5.06 -1.49 -38.02
N LEU A 333 4.86 -0.17 -38.11
CA LEU A 333 4.67 0.76 -36.99
C LEU A 333 3.31 1.48 -37.07
N GLN A 334 2.37 0.93 -37.83
CA GLN A 334 1.00 1.41 -37.90
C GLN A 334 0.10 0.73 -36.85
N PRO A 335 -1.04 1.33 -36.45
CA PRO A 335 -1.93 0.82 -35.40
C PRO A 335 -2.23 -0.69 -35.50
N ASP A 336 -2.59 -1.18 -36.68
CA ASP A 336 -2.84 -2.61 -36.94
C ASP A 336 -1.70 -3.54 -36.50
N SER A 337 -0.45 -3.07 -36.57
CA SER A 337 0.72 -3.85 -36.15
C SER A 337 0.81 -3.94 -34.63
N PHE A 338 0.43 -2.87 -33.91
CA PHE A 338 0.30 -2.88 -32.45
C PHE A 338 -0.86 -3.78 -32.03
N THR A 339 -2.02 -3.71 -32.67
CA THR A 339 -3.15 -4.61 -32.39
C THR A 339 -2.75 -6.09 -32.53
N ARG A 340 -2.08 -6.46 -33.63
CA ARG A 340 -1.59 -7.85 -33.81
C ARG A 340 -0.53 -8.25 -32.78
N ARG A 341 0.29 -7.29 -32.34
CA ARG A 341 1.31 -7.52 -31.32
C ARG A 341 0.67 -7.79 -29.96
N ILE A 342 -0.36 -7.03 -29.60
CA ILE A 342 -1.18 -7.23 -28.40
C ILE A 342 -1.77 -8.64 -28.39
N GLU A 343 -2.43 -9.06 -29.49
CA GLU A 343 -2.95 -10.43 -29.64
C GLU A 343 -1.88 -11.50 -29.42
N THR A 344 -0.67 -11.29 -29.96
CA THR A 344 0.45 -12.24 -29.81
C THR A 344 0.96 -12.32 -28.36
N LEU A 345 0.98 -11.19 -27.64
CA LEU A 345 1.40 -11.16 -26.25
C LEU A 345 0.39 -11.90 -25.36
N PHE A 346 -0.91 -11.66 -25.56
CA PHE A 346 -1.98 -12.37 -24.85
C PHE A 346 -1.97 -13.89 -25.09
N ASP A 347 -1.70 -14.34 -26.32
CA ASP A 347 -1.55 -15.77 -26.63
C ASP A 347 -0.31 -16.38 -25.95
N SER A 348 0.78 -15.61 -25.81
CA SER A 348 2.03 -16.07 -25.18
C SER A 348 1.97 -16.11 -23.64
N ASP A 349 1.18 -15.25 -23.01
CA ASP A 349 0.94 -15.26 -21.57
C ASP A 349 0.12 -16.50 -21.16
N PHE A 350 -0.84 -16.92 -22.00
CA PHE A 350 -1.58 -18.18 -21.81
C PHE A 350 -0.70 -19.44 -21.92
N GLU A 351 0.35 -19.43 -22.74
CA GLU A 351 1.27 -20.56 -22.88
C GLU A 351 2.38 -20.59 -21.80
N ARG A 352 2.74 -19.45 -21.23
CA ARG A 352 3.71 -19.35 -20.10
C ARG A 352 3.10 -19.73 -18.75
N GLU A 353 1.78 -19.64 -18.59
CA GLU A 353 1.03 -20.02 -17.37
C GLU A 353 0.73 -21.52 -17.22
N SER A 354 1.40 -22.41 -17.97
CA SER A 354 1.26 -23.87 -17.79
C SER A 354 2.48 -24.49 -17.09
N PRO A 355 2.59 -24.44 -15.75
CA PRO A 355 3.61 -25.19 -15.03
C PRO A 355 3.30 -26.69 -15.01
N SER A 356 4.35 -27.50 -14.86
CA SER A 356 4.27 -28.96 -14.89
C SER A 356 3.30 -29.54 -13.85
N PRO A 357 2.61 -30.66 -14.13
CA PRO A 357 1.57 -31.24 -13.26
C PRO A 357 2.00 -31.55 -11.81
N ASP A 358 3.30 -31.77 -11.59
CA ASP A 358 3.83 -32.14 -10.27
C ASP A 358 4.02 -30.92 -9.32
N LEU A 359 4.05 -29.69 -9.87
CA LEU A 359 4.00 -28.44 -9.10
C LEU A 359 2.57 -27.97 -8.83
N MET A 360 1.58 -28.53 -9.54
CA MET A 360 0.19 -28.12 -9.40
C MET A 360 -0.40 -28.49 -8.04
N GLU A 361 -0.10 -29.64 -7.43
CA GLU A 361 -0.78 -30.02 -6.18
C GLU A 361 -0.38 -29.19 -4.95
N SER A 362 0.80 -28.54 -4.96
CA SER A 362 1.20 -27.63 -3.88
C SER A 362 0.83 -26.16 -4.13
N GLN A 363 0.70 -25.73 -5.39
CA GLN A 363 0.34 -24.35 -5.75
C GLN A 363 -1.16 -24.16 -6.02
N PHE A 364 -1.93 -25.22 -6.33
CA PHE A 364 -3.38 -25.13 -6.62
C PHE A 364 -4.30 -24.90 -5.42
N HIS A 365 -3.78 -24.83 -4.19
CA HIS A 365 -4.55 -24.44 -3.01
C HIS A 365 -4.34 -22.98 -2.58
N SER A 366 -3.43 -22.25 -3.23
CA SER A 366 -3.06 -20.89 -2.83
C SER A 366 -3.48 -19.81 -3.83
N GLN A 367 -3.78 -20.15 -5.09
CA GLN A 367 -3.97 -19.15 -6.16
C GLN A 367 -5.24 -19.36 -6.99
N LYS A 368 -6.40 -19.52 -6.33
CA LYS A 368 -7.67 -19.61 -7.07
C LYS A 368 -8.74 -18.64 -6.56
N GLN A 369 -8.47 -17.33 -6.66
CA GLN A 369 -9.32 -16.30 -7.28
C GLN A 369 -8.86 -14.88 -6.91
N GLU A 370 -7.75 -14.44 -7.48
CA GLU A 370 -7.50 -13.00 -7.67
C GLU A 370 -7.39 -12.78 -9.17
N ARG A 371 -8.55 -12.65 -9.82
CA ARG A 371 -8.62 -11.70 -10.92
C ARG A 371 -8.61 -10.35 -10.23
N GLU A 372 -7.60 -9.54 -10.50
CA GLU A 372 -7.53 -8.12 -10.13
C GLU A 372 -8.93 -7.51 -10.38
N ARG A 373 -9.65 -7.18 -9.30
CA ARG A 373 -10.91 -6.44 -9.35
C ARG A 373 -10.56 -5.02 -8.91
N THR A 374 -10.87 -4.03 -9.73
CA THR A 374 -10.63 -2.62 -9.37
C THR A 374 -11.53 -2.21 -8.19
N PRO A 375 -11.16 -1.16 -7.42
CA PRO A 375 -12.01 -0.59 -6.38
C PRO A 375 -13.44 -0.32 -6.86
N ASP A 376 -13.62 0.21 -8.07
CA ASP A 376 -14.96 0.45 -8.66
C ASP A 376 -15.72 -0.84 -8.98
N THR A 377 -15.00 -1.87 -9.43
CA THR A 377 -15.62 -3.18 -9.67
C THR A 377 -16.10 -3.79 -8.35
N ILE A 378 -15.37 -3.56 -7.25
CA ILE A 378 -15.68 -4.05 -5.90
C ILE A 378 -16.82 -3.24 -5.29
N MET A 379 -16.83 -1.92 -5.48
CA MET A 379 -17.89 -1.02 -5.04
C MET A 379 -19.23 -1.27 -5.78
N ALA A 380 -19.18 -1.81 -7.00
CA ALA A 380 -20.37 -2.24 -7.73
C ALA A 380 -20.89 -3.65 -7.34
N LEU A 381 -20.15 -4.41 -6.51
CA LEU A 381 -20.58 -5.73 -6.07
C LEU A 381 -21.67 -5.65 -5.02
N THR A 382 -22.46 -6.71 -4.90
CA THR A 382 -23.33 -6.88 -3.73
C THR A 382 -22.51 -7.27 -2.50
N PRO A 383 -22.97 -6.96 -1.27
CA PRO A 383 -22.30 -7.41 -0.06
C PRO A 383 -22.10 -8.93 0.01
N GLU A 384 -23.01 -9.74 -0.54
CA GLU A 384 -22.86 -11.19 -0.64
C GLU A 384 -21.75 -11.64 -1.59
N GLU A 385 -21.39 -10.81 -2.57
CA GLU A 385 -20.31 -11.06 -3.51
C GLU A 385 -18.95 -10.65 -2.94
N VAL A 386 -18.88 -9.56 -2.18
CA VAL A 386 -17.66 -9.15 -1.47
C VAL A 386 -17.32 -10.11 -0.33
N VAL A 387 -18.33 -10.61 0.39
CA VAL A 387 -18.12 -11.60 1.47
C VAL A 387 -17.52 -12.93 0.97
N LYS A 388 -17.73 -13.27 -0.31
CA LYS A 388 -17.13 -14.47 -0.93
C LYS A 388 -15.64 -14.29 -1.25
N ILE A 389 -15.11 -13.08 -1.17
CA ILE A 389 -13.70 -12.77 -1.37
C ILE A 389 -12.86 -13.18 -0.14
N ASP A 390 -13.51 -13.41 1.01
CA ASP A 390 -12.88 -13.82 2.28
C ASP A 390 -11.77 -12.86 2.78
N ASP A 391 -11.82 -11.61 2.31
CA ASP A 391 -10.96 -10.52 2.76
C ASP A 391 -11.75 -9.59 3.69
N GLY A 392 -11.36 -9.59 4.96
CA GLY A 392 -11.99 -8.78 6.01
C GLY A 392 -11.71 -7.29 5.87
N ASP A 393 -10.52 -6.91 5.42
CA ASP A 393 -10.10 -5.51 5.27
C ASP A 393 -10.74 -4.86 4.05
N LEU A 394 -10.81 -5.61 2.95
CA LEU A 394 -11.53 -5.18 1.76
C LEU A 394 -13.02 -5.02 2.04
N PHE A 395 -13.63 -6.01 2.72
CA PHE A 395 -15.05 -5.94 3.04
C PHE A 395 -15.38 -4.85 4.06
N PHE A 396 -14.46 -4.55 4.99
CA PHE A 396 -14.58 -3.41 5.89
C PHE A 396 -14.57 -2.09 5.13
N SER A 397 -13.59 -1.90 4.24
CA SER A 397 -13.43 -0.66 3.45
C SER A 397 -14.65 -0.46 2.52
N TYR A 398 -15.09 -1.52 1.83
CA TYR A 398 -16.33 -1.52 1.05
C TYR A 398 -17.54 -1.05 1.87
N LEU A 399 -17.72 -1.59 3.09
CA LEU A 399 -18.85 -1.22 3.94
C LEU A 399 -18.73 0.21 4.47
N ARG A 400 -17.53 0.67 4.81
CA ARG A 400 -17.28 2.04 5.27
C ARG A 400 -17.74 3.04 4.22
N ASP A 401 -17.25 2.90 3.00
CA ASP A 401 -17.50 3.84 1.91
C ASP A 401 -19.01 3.87 1.55
N HIS A 402 -19.65 2.70 1.49
CA HIS A 402 -21.10 2.62 1.29
C HIS A 402 -21.92 3.21 2.44
N ILE A 403 -21.50 2.98 3.69
CA ILE A 403 -22.20 3.51 4.86
C ILE A 403 -22.06 5.02 4.94
N GLU A 404 -20.90 5.56 4.57
CA GLU A 404 -20.65 6.99 4.48
C GLU A 404 -21.64 7.67 3.52
N ASP A 405 -21.91 7.03 2.37
CA ASP A 405 -22.94 7.44 1.40
C ASP A 405 -24.39 7.18 1.87
N GLY A 406 -24.58 6.63 3.07
CA GLY A 406 -25.90 6.27 3.62
C GLY A 406 -26.50 4.99 3.04
N ASN A 407 -25.72 4.19 2.33
CA ASN A 407 -26.09 2.86 1.82
C ASN A 407 -25.76 1.74 2.84
N HIS A 408 -26.32 0.55 2.65
CA HIS A 408 -26.04 -0.66 3.46
C HIS A 408 -26.11 -0.49 5.00
N LEU A 409 -26.91 0.46 5.49
CA LEU A 409 -27.09 0.71 6.92
C LEU A 409 -27.68 -0.49 7.69
N ASP A 410 -28.33 -1.42 6.99
CA ASP A 410 -28.79 -2.71 7.53
C ASP A 410 -27.62 -3.64 7.92
N MET A 411 -26.41 -3.37 7.42
CA MET A 411 -25.19 -4.12 7.71
C MET A 411 -24.33 -3.46 8.79
N VAL A 412 -24.80 -2.38 9.43
CA VAL A 412 -23.99 -1.58 10.36
C VAL A 412 -23.45 -2.39 11.55
N VAL A 413 -24.23 -3.35 12.06
CA VAL A 413 -23.77 -4.25 13.13
C VAL A 413 -22.57 -5.07 12.64
N ARG A 414 -22.63 -5.59 11.42
CA ARG A 414 -21.53 -6.37 10.84
C ARG A 414 -20.30 -5.51 10.58
N PHE A 415 -20.50 -4.30 10.07
CA PHE A 415 -19.44 -3.30 9.87
C PHE A 415 -18.69 -2.99 11.17
N ILE A 416 -19.41 -2.64 12.24
CA ILE A 416 -18.80 -2.36 13.54
C ILE A 416 -18.16 -3.62 14.13
N GLY A 417 -18.77 -4.79 13.90
CA GLY A 417 -18.20 -6.07 14.28
C GLY A 417 -16.83 -6.34 13.64
N LEU A 418 -16.67 -6.00 12.37
CA LEU A 418 -15.39 -6.07 11.64
C LEU A 418 -14.41 -5.03 12.15
N ALA A 419 -14.86 -3.79 12.38
CA ALA A 419 -14.03 -2.73 12.96
C ALA A 419 -13.36 -3.15 14.28
N LEU A 420 -14.13 -3.80 15.15
CA LEU A 420 -13.63 -4.31 16.43
C LEU A 420 -12.63 -5.46 16.24
N ASP A 421 -12.82 -6.29 15.22
CA ASP A 421 -11.91 -7.40 14.92
C ASP A 421 -10.60 -6.89 14.28
N LEU A 422 -10.68 -5.87 13.41
CA LEU A 422 -9.59 -5.25 12.66
C LEU A 422 -8.90 -4.07 13.38
N HIS A 423 -9.40 -3.65 14.54
CA HIS A 423 -8.94 -2.48 15.29
C HIS A 423 -9.14 -1.12 14.61
N ARG A 424 -10.15 -0.99 13.75
CA ARG A 424 -10.48 0.21 12.97
C ARG A 424 -11.71 0.95 13.53
N MET A 425 -11.82 1.01 14.86
CA MET A 425 -12.97 1.65 15.53
C MET A 425 -12.95 3.17 15.47
N ASP A 426 -11.79 3.76 15.24
CA ASP A 426 -11.60 5.17 14.86
C ASP A 426 -12.40 5.52 13.61
N GLU A 427 -12.29 4.75 12.54
CA GLU A 427 -13.05 4.98 11.29
C GLU A 427 -14.57 4.84 11.48
N VAL A 428 -15.01 3.95 12.38
CA VAL A 428 -16.44 3.88 12.77
C VAL A 428 -16.89 5.13 13.51
N LEU A 429 -16.02 5.74 14.32
CA LEU A 429 -16.35 6.94 15.09
C LEU A 429 -16.47 8.18 14.19
N GLU A 430 -15.74 8.22 13.07
CA GLU A 430 -15.86 9.27 12.04
C GLU A 430 -17.27 9.30 11.43
N LEU A 431 -17.90 8.14 11.27
CA LEU A 431 -19.25 7.99 10.71
C LEU A 431 -20.38 8.25 11.74
N LYS A 432 -20.07 8.75 12.94
CA LYS A 432 -21.07 8.99 14.01
C LYS A 432 -22.21 9.91 13.58
N GLU A 433 -21.90 10.97 12.82
CA GLU A 433 -22.92 11.89 12.30
C GLU A 433 -23.81 11.21 11.26
N VAL A 434 -23.27 10.34 10.40
CA VAL A 434 -24.04 9.56 9.44
C VAL A 434 -25.03 8.62 10.17
N PHE A 435 -24.57 7.92 11.20
CA PHE A 435 -25.44 7.09 12.04
C PHE A 435 -26.52 7.91 12.75
N HIS A 436 -26.21 9.14 13.15
CA HIS A 436 -27.18 10.05 13.75
C HIS A 436 -28.24 10.51 12.75
N GLN A 437 -27.82 10.93 11.56
CA GLN A 437 -28.69 11.40 10.47
C GLN A 437 -29.65 10.30 10.01
N HIS A 438 -29.18 9.06 9.92
CA HIS A 438 -29.97 7.92 9.50
C HIS A 438 -30.68 7.18 10.65
N ALA A 439 -30.60 7.69 11.89
CA ALA A 439 -31.24 7.11 13.07
C ALA A 439 -30.87 5.63 13.32
N SER A 440 -29.63 5.25 13.05
CA SER A 440 -29.11 3.89 13.27
C SER A 440 -28.90 3.60 14.76
N VAL A 441 -29.98 3.24 15.46
CA VAL A 441 -30.00 3.02 16.92
C VAL A 441 -28.96 1.97 17.36
N GLN A 442 -28.82 0.87 16.61
CA GLN A 442 -27.89 -0.21 16.96
C GLN A 442 -26.42 0.24 16.88
N ALA A 443 -26.07 1.02 15.86
CA ALA A 443 -24.73 1.58 15.69
C ALA A 443 -24.37 2.49 16.87
N MET A 444 -25.28 3.40 17.21
CA MET A 444 -25.11 4.34 18.32
C MET A 444 -24.95 3.60 19.66
N VAL A 445 -25.71 2.55 19.90
CA VAL A 445 -25.58 1.75 21.13
C VAL A 445 -24.23 1.04 21.22
N ILE A 446 -23.74 0.44 20.13
CA ILE A 446 -22.43 -0.24 20.14
C ILE A 446 -21.30 0.76 20.34
N ILE A 447 -21.36 1.91 19.67
CA ILE A 447 -20.39 3.01 19.81
C ILE A 447 -20.36 3.53 21.25
N GLU A 448 -21.51 3.82 21.85
CA GLU A 448 -21.57 4.32 23.24
C GLU A 448 -21.11 3.26 24.26
N ALA A 449 -21.36 1.97 23.99
CA ALA A 449 -20.83 0.87 24.79
C ALA A 449 -19.29 0.80 24.68
N TYR A 450 -18.73 0.94 23.47
CA TYR A 450 -17.28 0.98 23.23
C TYR A 450 -16.62 2.15 23.96
N LEU A 451 -17.14 3.38 23.79
CA LEU A 451 -16.65 4.58 24.48
C LEU A 451 -16.73 4.45 26.02
N SER A 452 -17.82 3.86 26.52
CA SER A 452 -17.97 3.59 27.96
C SER A 452 -16.94 2.60 28.49
N VAL A 453 -16.49 1.63 27.69
CA VAL A 453 -15.42 0.70 28.09
C VAL A 453 -14.07 1.40 28.11
N LEU A 454 -13.76 2.26 27.12
CA LEU A 454 -12.55 3.10 27.10
C LEU A 454 -12.45 3.98 28.36
N GLU A 455 -13.57 4.56 28.78
CA GLU A 455 -13.67 5.35 30.02
C GLU A 455 -13.75 4.51 31.30
N ARG A 456 -13.59 3.18 31.20
CA ARG A 456 -13.67 2.22 32.32
C ARG A 456 -15.03 2.20 33.03
N ARG A 457 -16.09 2.69 32.38
CA ARG A 457 -17.50 2.64 32.83
C ARG A 457 -18.18 1.33 32.42
N TYR A 458 -17.60 0.20 32.81
CA TYR A 458 -18.00 -1.14 32.34
C TYR A 458 -19.46 -1.52 32.60
N LYS A 459 -19.99 -1.15 33.77
CA LYS A 459 -21.39 -1.41 34.12
C LYS A 459 -22.34 -0.67 33.19
N HIS A 460 -22.00 0.58 32.89
CA HIS A 460 -22.78 1.40 31.97
C HIS A 460 -22.73 0.83 30.55
N ALA A 461 -21.56 0.41 30.06
CA ALA A 461 -21.42 -0.25 28.77
C ALA A 461 -22.32 -1.50 28.62
N HIS A 462 -22.39 -2.34 29.67
CA HIS A 462 -23.28 -3.52 29.68
C HIS A 462 -24.75 -3.10 29.65
N GLU A 463 -25.14 -2.11 30.45
CA GLU A 463 -26.51 -1.64 30.48
C GLU A 463 -26.92 -0.97 29.15
N GLU A 464 -26.01 -0.27 28.47
CA GLU A 464 -26.29 0.36 27.17
C GLU A 464 -26.52 -0.70 26.10
N ILE A 465 -25.61 -1.68 25.97
CA ILE A 465 -25.74 -2.71 24.93
C ILE A 465 -26.97 -3.61 25.15
N GLU A 466 -27.30 -3.93 26.40
CA GLU A 466 -28.51 -4.69 26.74
C GLU A 466 -29.80 -3.88 26.45
N ARG A 467 -29.75 -2.56 26.58
CA ARG A 467 -30.87 -1.66 26.26
C ARG A 467 -31.06 -1.45 24.76
N GLY A 468 -30.06 -1.77 23.94
CA GLY A 468 -30.09 -1.60 22.48
C GLY A 468 -31.00 -2.55 21.70
N GLY A 469 -31.69 -3.49 22.37
CA GLY A 469 -32.62 -4.41 21.73
C GLY A 469 -31.98 -5.52 20.89
N MET A 470 -30.67 -5.72 21.01
CA MET A 470 -29.97 -6.89 20.46
C MET A 470 -30.35 -8.17 21.21
N ASP A 471 -30.19 -9.33 20.55
CA ASP A 471 -30.28 -10.60 21.23
C ASP A 471 -29.23 -10.66 22.38
N PRO A 472 -29.57 -11.15 23.57
CA PRO A 472 -28.64 -11.15 24.71
C PRO A 472 -27.31 -11.86 24.44
N ASP A 473 -27.31 -12.88 23.58
CA ASP A 473 -26.08 -13.59 23.22
C ASP A 473 -25.26 -12.85 22.16
N GLU A 474 -25.91 -12.16 21.23
CA GLU A 474 -25.25 -11.26 20.28
C GLU A 474 -24.64 -10.03 20.99
N ALA A 475 -25.38 -9.42 21.91
CA ALA A 475 -24.88 -8.32 22.75
C ALA A 475 -23.68 -8.76 23.59
N ALA A 476 -23.71 -9.98 24.14
CA ALA A 476 -22.57 -10.54 24.86
C ALA A 476 -21.35 -10.77 23.94
N LEU A 477 -21.55 -11.24 22.71
CA LEU A 477 -20.47 -11.38 21.73
C LEU A 477 -19.84 -10.01 21.40
N PHE A 478 -20.65 -8.97 21.19
CA PHE A 478 -20.15 -7.62 20.96
C PHE A 478 -19.37 -7.08 22.16
N MET A 479 -19.87 -7.26 23.39
CA MET A 479 -19.11 -6.87 24.58
C MET A 479 -17.78 -7.58 24.68
N ALA A 480 -17.71 -8.86 24.29
CA ALA A 480 -16.44 -9.58 24.27
C ALA A 480 -15.47 -9.01 23.24
N ARG A 481 -15.94 -8.63 22.04
CA ARG A 481 -15.12 -7.96 21.01
C ARG A 481 -14.64 -6.58 21.48
N ILE A 482 -15.53 -5.77 22.04
CA ILE A 482 -15.19 -4.46 22.63
C ILE A 482 -14.10 -4.64 23.68
N TYR A 483 -14.24 -5.62 24.58
CA TYR A 483 -13.21 -5.84 25.60
C TYR A 483 -11.86 -6.28 25.04
N LEU A 484 -11.81 -6.97 23.90
CA LEU A 484 -10.54 -7.26 23.20
C LEU A 484 -9.98 -6.01 22.55
N ALA A 485 -10.82 -5.25 21.83
CA ALA A 485 -10.42 -4.02 21.17
C ALA A 485 -9.93 -2.93 22.14
N THR A 486 -10.27 -3.01 23.43
CA THR A 486 -9.85 -2.05 24.48
C THR A 486 -8.90 -2.66 25.52
N ASP A 487 -8.10 -3.67 25.16
CA ASP A 487 -7.05 -4.27 26.02
C ASP A 487 -7.53 -4.84 27.36
N THR A 488 -8.73 -5.43 27.39
CA THR A 488 -9.27 -6.10 28.58
C THR A 488 -9.63 -7.57 28.34
N PRO A 489 -8.68 -8.39 27.83
CA PRO A 489 -8.96 -9.75 27.35
C PRO A 489 -9.50 -10.70 28.41
N LYS A 490 -9.21 -10.48 29.71
CA LYS A 490 -9.76 -11.30 30.80
C LYS A 490 -11.29 -11.25 30.88
N LYS A 491 -11.89 -10.09 30.60
CA LYS A 491 -13.36 -9.94 30.61
C LYS A 491 -13.98 -10.57 29.38
N ALA A 492 -13.31 -10.48 28.23
CA ALA A 492 -13.71 -11.20 27.03
C ALA A 492 -13.71 -12.72 27.25
N VAL A 493 -12.68 -13.28 27.91
CA VAL A 493 -12.63 -14.70 28.31
C VAL A 493 -13.83 -15.07 29.18
N GLU A 494 -14.15 -14.29 30.22
CA GLU A 494 -15.28 -14.57 31.11
C GLU A 494 -16.63 -14.64 30.39
N ILE A 495 -16.82 -13.78 29.39
CA ILE A 495 -18.03 -13.76 28.58
C ILE A 495 -18.05 -14.96 27.63
N CYS A 496 -16.98 -15.17 26.86
CA CYS A 496 -16.92 -16.23 25.87
C CYS A 496 -16.96 -17.64 26.47
N GLU A 497 -16.37 -17.88 27.65
CA GLU A 497 -16.48 -19.18 28.34
C GLU A 497 -17.94 -19.52 28.72
N LYS A 498 -18.77 -18.51 29.01
CA LYS A 498 -20.20 -18.71 29.28
C LYS A 498 -20.96 -19.00 28.00
N LEU A 499 -20.64 -18.30 26.91
CA LEU A 499 -21.29 -18.46 25.60
C LEU A 499 -20.95 -19.82 24.96
N VAL A 500 -19.72 -20.31 25.08
CA VAL A 500 -19.30 -21.62 24.54
C VAL A 500 -20.05 -22.80 25.19
N ARG A 501 -20.61 -22.61 26.39
CA ARG A 501 -21.45 -23.63 27.05
C ARG A 501 -22.87 -23.69 26.47
N LYS A 502 -23.29 -22.70 25.68
CA LYS A 502 -24.58 -22.67 24.99
C LYS A 502 -24.44 -23.33 23.61
N ARG A 503 -25.34 -24.26 23.30
CA ARG A 503 -25.26 -25.09 22.07
C ARG A 503 -25.37 -24.29 20.77
N GLU A 504 -26.14 -23.20 20.78
CA GLU A 504 -26.47 -22.43 19.56
C GLU A 504 -25.41 -21.36 19.25
N VAL A 505 -24.87 -20.70 20.29
CA VAL A 505 -23.94 -19.56 20.14
C VAL A 505 -22.48 -20.00 20.24
N GLY A 506 -22.24 -21.21 20.76
CA GLY A 506 -20.90 -21.66 21.11
C GLY A 506 -19.92 -21.65 19.95
N LEU A 507 -20.37 -21.88 18.71
CA LEU A 507 -19.51 -21.87 17.53
C LEU A 507 -18.94 -20.47 17.23
N HIS A 508 -19.76 -19.41 17.39
CA HIS A 508 -19.37 -18.01 17.14
C HIS A 508 -18.51 -17.43 18.27
N ALA A 509 -18.61 -17.97 19.48
CA ALA A 509 -17.80 -17.54 20.62
C ALA A 509 -16.36 -18.08 20.61
N TYR A 510 -16.08 -19.19 19.89
CA TYR A 510 -14.75 -19.80 19.87
C TYR A 510 -13.65 -18.92 19.28
N PRO A 511 -13.84 -18.26 18.10
CA PRO A 511 -12.81 -17.37 17.55
C PRO A 511 -12.40 -16.26 18.52
N ILE A 512 -13.39 -15.61 19.13
CA ILE A 512 -13.18 -14.54 20.13
C ILE A 512 -12.48 -15.11 21.37
N LEU A 513 -12.89 -16.30 21.84
CA LEU A 513 -12.28 -16.96 23.00
C LEU A 513 -10.81 -17.33 22.77
N ILE A 514 -10.48 -17.84 21.58
CA ILE A 514 -9.11 -18.23 21.21
C ILE A 514 -8.22 -16.99 21.25
N ARG A 515 -8.66 -15.90 20.60
CA ARG A 515 -7.97 -14.60 20.59
C ARG A 515 -7.81 -14.04 22.01
N ALA A 516 -8.88 -14.04 22.80
CA ALA A 516 -8.86 -13.58 24.18
C ALA A 516 -7.87 -14.37 25.07
N TYR A 517 -7.73 -15.68 24.84
CA TYR A 517 -6.72 -16.47 25.54
C TYR A 517 -5.29 -16.12 25.14
N ARG A 518 -5.03 -15.84 23.86
CA ARG A 518 -3.70 -15.44 23.40
C ARG A 518 -3.29 -14.10 23.99
N GLU A 519 -4.17 -13.11 23.90
CA GLU A 519 -3.95 -11.77 24.47
C GLU A 519 -3.85 -11.79 25.99
N ALA A 520 -4.50 -12.76 26.66
CA ALA A 520 -4.34 -12.99 28.10
C ALA A 520 -3.11 -13.85 28.47
N GLY A 521 -2.22 -14.18 27.52
CA GLY A 521 -0.99 -14.95 27.72
C GLY A 521 -1.22 -16.44 28.03
N SER A 522 -2.35 -17.00 27.60
CA SER A 522 -2.82 -18.35 27.93
C SER A 522 -2.83 -19.31 26.73
N GLU A 523 -1.69 -19.47 26.04
CA GLU A 523 -1.56 -20.24 24.79
C GLU A 523 -2.09 -21.68 24.88
N LYS A 524 -1.82 -22.37 26.00
CA LYS A 524 -2.31 -23.75 26.21
C LYS A 524 -3.85 -23.84 26.19
N LYS A 525 -4.55 -22.79 26.63
CA LYS A 525 -6.02 -22.73 26.60
C LYS A 525 -6.54 -22.31 25.21
N ALA A 526 -5.82 -21.43 24.51
CA ALA A 526 -6.10 -21.09 23.12
C ALA A 526 -6.05 -22.36 22.23
N GLN A 527 -4.95 -23.11 22.30
CA GLN A 527 -4.77 -24.36 21.53
C GLN A 527 -5.83 -25.42 21.84
N LYS A 528 -6.24 -25.53 23.12
CA LYS A 528 -7.32 -26.43 23.53
C LYS A 528 -8.66 -26.02 22.91
N SER A 529 -8.93 -24.72 22.82
CA SER A 529 -10.15 -24.16 22.26
C SER A 529 -10.20 -24.29 20.74
N GLU A 530 -9.06 -24.13 20.05
CA GLU A 530 -8.93 -24.43 18.62
C GLU A 530 -9.21 -25.90 18.31
N ASN A 531 -8.65 -26.81 19.12
CA ASN A 531 -8.90 -28.24 18.96
C ASN A 531 -10.37 -28.61 19.23
N ALA A 532 -11.07 -27.85 20.08
CA ALA A 532 -12.49 -28.02 20.28
C ALA A 532 -13.29 -27.50 19.08
N LEU A 533 -12.95 -26.33 18.53
CA LEU A 533 -13.58 -25.76 17.34
C LEU A 533 -13.41 -26.69 16.12
N LYS A 534 -12.20 -27.24 15.90
CA LYS A 534 -11.91 -28.21 14.82
C LYS A 534 -12.69 -29.52 14.93
N ARG A 535 -13.24 -29.85 16.10
CA ARG A 535 -14.09 -31.04 16.30
C ARG A 535 -15.58 -30.75 16.13
N LEU A 536 -15.94 -29.47 16.07
CA LEU A 536 -17.32 -28.98 15.95
C LEU A 536 -17.63 -28.52 14.50
N ARG A 537 -16.60 -28.20 13.71
CA ARG A 537 -16.64 -28.15 12.24
C ARG A 537 -16.45 -29.56 11.69
#